data_AF-K1PS77-F1
#
_entry.id   AF-K1PS77-F1
#
_cell.length_a   1.000
_cell.length_b   1.000
_cell.length_c   1.000
_cell.angle_alpha   90.00
_cell.angle_beta   90.00
_cell.angle_gamma   90.00
#
_symmetry.space_group_name_H-M   'P 1'
#
loop_
_entity.id
_entity.type
_entity.pdbx_description
1 polymer ?
#
loop_
_entity_poly.entity_id
_entity_poly.type
_entity_poly.pdbx_seq_one_letter_code
_entity_poly.pdbx_strand_id
1 'polypeptide(L)'
;MAKQLEDFYGDVNAVEFYVGLIMEKRRHNSMFGDSLVQIGAPYSVKGLMANPICSPKYWKPSTFGGEVGFNIVKTSSLKKLFCENIKGECPLVSFRVPDYVEGDVTEFINQKLEL
;
A
#
# COMPACT_ATOMS: atom_id res chain seq x y z
N MET A 1 -9.32 -13.30 22.93
CA MET A 1 -10.01 -12.90 21.68
C MET A 1 -10.95 -14.00 21.17
N ALA A 2 -10.47 -15.17 20.74
CA ALA A 2 -11.35 -16.21 20.17
C ALA A 2 -12.55 -16.57 21.08
N LYS A 3 -12.33 -16.84 22.36
CA LYS A 3 -13.42 -17.12 23.33
C LYS A 3 -14.41 -15.97 23.48
N GLN A 4 -13.93 -14.73 23.50
CA GLN A 4 -14.80 -13.55 23.60
C GLN A 4 -15.66 -13.37 22.34
N LEU A 5 -15.09 -13.67 21.15
CA LEU A 5 -15.86 -13.65 19.90
C LEU A 5 -16.92 -14.75 19.88
N GLU A 6 -16.60 -15.95 20.37
CA GLU A 6 -17.58 -17.03 20.55
C GLU A 6 -18.71 -16.61 21.50
N ASP A 7 -18.40 -15.97 22.63
CA ASP A 7 -19.41 -15.51 23.58
C ASP A 7 -20.32 -14.41 23.00
N PHE A 8 -19.81 -13.58 22.07
CA PHE A 8 -20.61 -12.56 21.38
C PHE A 8 -21.44 -13.10 20.22
N TYR A 9 -20.87 -13.98 19.39
CA TYR A 9 -21.49 -14.45 18.15
C TYR A 9 -22.24 -15.77 18.28
N GLY A 10 -21.89 -16.62 19.25
CA GLY A 10 -22.46 -17.95 19.49
C GLY A 10 -22.14 -19.01 18.41
N ASP A 11 -21.87 -18.59 17.18
CA ASP A 11 -21.53 -19.44 16.03
C ASP A 11 -20.48 -18.73 15.15
N VAL A 12 -19.51 -19.48 14.65
CA VAL A 12 -18.49 -18.96 13.72
C VAL A 12 -19.10 -18.47 12.40
N ASN A 13 -20.21 -19.06 11.97
CA ASN A 13 -20.92 -18.66 10.75
C ASN A 13 -21.68 -17.34 10.91
N ALA A 14 -21.85 -16.86 12.15
CA ALA A 14 -22.48 -15.58 12.43
C ALA A 14 -21.48 -14.41 12.43
N VAL A 15 -20.18 -14.68 12.32
CA VAL A 15 -19.14 -13.63 12.35
C VAL A 15 -19.30 -12.69 11.17
N GLU A 16 -19.43 -11.40 11.46
CA GLU A 16 -19.54 -10.35 10.44
C GLU A 16 -18.29 -10.29 9.56
N PHE A 17 -18.50 -9.98 8.28
CA PHE A 17 -17.44 -9.96 7.26
C PHE A 17 -16.21 -9.13 7.68
N TYR A 18 -16.40 -7.88 8.09
CA TYR A 18 -15.28 -7.01 8.46
C TYR A 18 -14.56 -7.50 9.72
N VAL A 19 -15.32 -7.99 10.71
CA VAL A 19 -14.75 -8.56 11.94
C VAL A 19 -13.91 -9.79 11.60
N GLY A 20 -14.44 -10.71 10.78
CA GLY A 20 -13.71 -11.89 10.30
C GLY A 20 -12.40 -11.53 9.61
N LEU A 21 -12.42 -10.53 8.72
CA LEU A 21 -11.22 -10.09 7.99
C LEU A 21 -10.12 -9.52 8.90
N ILE A 22 -10.48 -8.71 9.90
CA ILE A 22 -9.50 -8.04 10.76
C ILE A 22 -9.04 -8.94 11.91
N MET A 23 -9.90 -9.86 12.37
CA MET A 23 -9.58 -10.81 13.45
C MET A 23 -8.90 -12.10 12.95
N GLU A 24 -8.87 -12.34 11.64
CA GLU A 24 -8.17 -13.47 11.04
C GLU A 24 -6.68 -13.49 11.44
N LYS A 25 -6.14 -14.70 11.66
CA LYS A 25 -4.71 -14.87 11.90
C LYS A 25 -3.90 -14.39 10.68
N ARG A 26 -2.96 -13.48 10.93
CA ARG A 26 -2.02 -12.98 9.91
C ARG A 26 -1.09 -14.09 9.41
N ARG A 27 -0.70 -14.00 8.13
CA ARG A 27 0.39 -14.81 7.56
C ARG A 27 1.71 -14.49 8.26
N HIS A 28 2.68 -15.43 8.20
CA HIS A 28 4.01 -15.21 8.76
C HIS A 28 4.64 -13.94 8.18
N ASN A 29 5.13 -13.05 9.05
CA ASN A 29 5.73 -11.75 8.72
C ASN A 29 4.92 -10.89 7.73
N SER A 30 3.59 -10.97 7.79
CA SER A 30 2.67 -10.24 6.91
C SER A 30 1.74 -9.31 7.69
N MET A 31 1.22 -8.28 6.99
CA MET A 31 0.30 -7.32 7.61
C MET A 31 -1.09 -7.90 7.87
N PHE A 32 -1.59 -8.80 7.02
CA PHE A 32 -2.96 -9.32 7.07
C PHE A 32 -3.01 -10.85 6.92
N GLY A 33 -4.19 -11.43 7.18
CA GLY A 33 -4.50 -12.83 6.92
C GLY A 33 -4.82 -13.12 5.45
N ASP A 34 -5.13 -14.38 5.17
CA ASP A 34 -5.37 -14.90 3.83
C ASP A 34 -6.62 -14.30 3.18
N SER A 35 -7.70 -14.20 3.94
CA SER A 35 -9.00 -13.76 3.45
C SER A 35 -8.93 -12.35 2.89
N LEU A 36 -8.21 -11.44 3.55
CA LEU A 36 -8.05 -10.06 3.08
C LEU A 36 -7.29 -10.01 1.75
N VAL A 37 -6.27 -10.86 1.56
CA VAL A 37 -5.52 -10.93 0.30
C VAL A 37 -6.37 -11.56 -0.81
N GLN A 38 -7.04 -12.68 -0.53
CA GLN A 38 -7.78 -13.42 -1.55
C GLN A 38 -9.06 -12.72 -2.00
N ILE A 39 -9.71 -12.01 -1.09
CA ILE A 39 -10.88 -11.19 -1.44
C ILE A 39 -10.42 -9.87 -2.05
N GLY A 40 -9.45 -9.19 -1.44
CA GLY A 40 -9.03 -7.85 -1.86
C GLY A 40 -8.28 -7.82 -3.19
N ALA A 41 -7.43 -8.80 -3.48
CA ALA A 41 -6.58 -8.77 -4.68
C ALA A 41 -7.37 -8.78 -6.00
N PRO A 42 -8.40 -9.64 -6.20
CA PRO A 42 -9.24 -9.57 -7.40
C PRO A 42 -9.91 -8.20 -7.60
N TYR A 43 -10.46 -7.60 -6.52
CA TYR A 43 -11.08 -6.27 -6.61
C TYR A 43 -10.05 -5.19 -6.96
N SER A 44 -8.88 -5.21 -6.32
CA SER A 44 -7.81 -4.25 -6.57
C SER A 44 -7.30 -4.34 -8.01
N VAL A 45 -6.94 -5.54 -8.46
CA VAL A 45 -6.42 -5.75 -9.83
C VAL A 45 -7.50 -5.44 -10.87
N LYS A 46 -8.75 -5.84 -10.63
CA LYS A 46 -9.85 -5.48 -11.52
C LYS A 46 -10.03 -3.96 -11.60
N GLY A 47 -10.02 -3.25 -10.48
CA GLY A 47 -10.15 -1.80 -10.44
C GLY A 47 -9.04 -1.08 -11.21
N LEU A 48 -7.80 -1.56 -11.08
CA LEU A 48 -6.65 -1.01 -11.82
C LEU A 48 -6.73 -1.31 -13.32
N MET A 49 -6.90 -2.58 -13.70
CA MET A 49 -6.79 -3.02 -15.09
C MET A 49 -8.05 -2.77 -15.92
N ALA A 50 -9.21 -2.61 -15.29
CA ALA A 50 -10.44 -2.24 -15.99
C ALA A 50 -10.49 -0.75 -16.36
N ASN A 51 -9.48 0.05 -16.00
CA ASN A 51 -9.40 1.43 -16.43
C ASN A 51 -9.35 1.49 -17.97
N PRO A 52 -10.17 2.33 -18.64
CA PRO A 52 -10.17 2.45 -20.09
C PRO A 52 -8.79 2.74 -20.70
N ILE A 53 -7.89 3.39 -19.95
CA ILE A 53 -6.52 3.67 -20.36
C ILE A 53 -5.73 2.40 -20.68
N CYS A 54 -6.03 1.29 -20.00
CA CYS A 54 -5.41 -0.02 -20.22
C CYS A 54 -5.98 -0.77 -21.44
N SER A 55 -7.03 -0.24 -22.09
CA SER A 55 -7.59 -0.89 -23.28
C SER A 55 -6.66 -0.76 -24.50
N PRO A 56 -6.67 -1.71 -25.45
CA PRO A 56 -5.87 -1.61 -26.67
C PRO A 56 -6.12 -0.34 -27.49
N LYS A 57 -7.32 0.25 -27.37
CA LYS A 57 -7.69 1.48 -28.08
C LYS A 57 -6.99 2.72 -27.51
N TYR A 58 -6.77 2.76 -26.19
CA TYR A 58 -6.22 3.91 -25.47
C TYR A 58 -4.76 3.74 -25.07
N TRP A 59 -4.25 2.52 -24.90
CA TRP A 59 -2.86 2.27 -24.50
C TRP A 59 -1.88 2.44 -25.67
N LYS A 60 -1.73 3.68 -26.13
CA LYS A 60 -0.88 4.06 -27.26
C LYS A 60 -0.31 5.47 -27.07
N PRO A 61 0.84 5.80 -27.68
CA PRO A 61 1.51 7.09 -27.48
C PRO A 61 0.61 8.30 -27.75
N SER A 62 -0.24 8.24 -28.77
CA SER A 62 -1.12 9.35 -29.14
C SER A 62 -2.15 9.72 -28.08
N THR A 63 -2.53 8.81 -27.18
CA THR A 63 -3.40 9.11 -26.03
C THR A 63 -2.70 10.01 -25.01
N PHE A 64 -1.37 9.89 -24.92
CA PHE A 64 -0.54 10.59 -23.93
C PHE A 64 0.23 11.77 -24.53
N GLY A 65 -0.15 12.25 -25.73
CA GLY A 65 0.55 13.34 -26.39
C GLY A 65 1.90 12.96 -27.03
N GLY A 66 2.08 11.69 -27.39
CA GLY A 66 3.27 11.16 -28.06
C GLY A 66 4.17 10.34 -27.12
N GLU A 67 5.37 10.02 -27.59
CA GLU A 67 6.29 9.14 -26.86
C GLU A 67 6.76 9.75 -25.53
N VAL A 68 6.92 11.06 -25.45
CA VAL A 68 7.36 11.75 -24.22
C VAL A 68 6.36 11.50 -23.09
N GLY A 69 5.08 11.80 -23.30
CA GLY A 69 4.05 11.59 -22.28
C GLY A 69 3.82 10.11 -21.97
N PHE A 70 3.91 9.23 -22.98
CA PHE A 70 3.77 7.80 -22.75
C PHE A 70 4.94 7.21 -21.94
N ASN A 71 6.16 7.73 -22.13
CA ASN A 71 7.33 7.36 -21.34
C ASN A 71 7.27 7.86 -19.90
N ILE A 72 6.63 9.01 -19.63
CA ILE A 72 6.34 9.45 -18.25
C ILE A 72 5.51 8.39 -17.53
N VAL A 73 4.42 7.91 -18.15
CA VAL A 73 3.57 6.86 -17.55
C VAL A 73 4.36 5.56 -17.35
N LYS A 74 5.05 5.07 -18.39
CA LYS A 74 5.80 3.80 -18.36
C LYS A 74 6.98 3.79 -17.37
N THR A 75 7.55 4.95 -17.06
CA THR A 75 8.74 5.05 -16.20
C THR A 75 8.47 5.75 -14.87
N SER A 76 7.19 5.96 -14.54
CA SER A 76 6.77 6.58 -13.29
C SER A 76 7.17 5.75 -12.07
N SER A 77 7.54 6.43 -10.99
CA SER A 77 7.85 5.80 -9.70
C SER A 77 7.51 6.77 -8.56
N LEU A 78 7.31 6.24 -7.35
CA LEU A 78 7.05 7.05 -6.16
C LEU A 78 8.16 8.10 -5.96
N LYS A 79 9.42 7.69 -6.12
CA LYS A 79 10.58 8.59 -5.98
C LYS A 79 10.53 9.74 -6.99
N LYS A 80 10.29 9.47 -8.28
CA LYS A 80 10.20 10.52 -9.32
C LYS A 80 9.08 11.51 -9.03
N LEU A 81 7.90 11.00 -8.65
CA LEU A 81 6.74 11.82 -8.32
C LEU A 81 7.08 12.88 -7.27
N PHE A 82 7.79 12.51 -6.20
CA PHE A 82 8.18 13.46 -5.16
C PHE A 82 9.40 14.28 -5.56
N CYS A 83 10.52 13.65 -5.93
CA CYS A 83 11.78 14.36 -6.19
C CYS A 83 11.66 15.44 -7.27
N GLU A 84 10.82 15.23 -8.28
CA GLU A 84 10.66 16.18 -9.40
C GLU A 84 9.65 17.31 -9.10
N ASN A 85 8.87 17.21 -8.00
CA ASN A 85 7.78 18.14 -7.69
C ASN A 85 7.92 18.86 -6.34
N ILE A 86 8.98 18.60 -5.58
CA ILE A 86 9.31 19.33 -4.34
C ILE A 86 10.50 20.25 -4.56
N LYS A 87 10.64 21.27 -3.70
CA LYS A 87 11.81 22.15 -3.69
C LYS A 87 12.87 21.57 -2.74
N GLY A 88 14.14 21.75 -3.08
CA GLY A 88 15.28 21.34 -2.24
C GLY A 88 15.84 19.97 -2.61
N GLU A 89 16.59 19.38 -1.69
CA GLU A 89 17.15 18.03 -1.86
C GLU A 89 16.03 16.99 -1.81
N CYS A 90 16.15 15.93 -2.62
CA CYS A 90 15.15 14.87 -2.59
C CYS A 90 15.30 14.01 -1.33
N PRO A 91 14.27 13.90 -0.48
CA PRO A 91 14.33 13.12 0.74
C PRO A 91 14.26 11.61 0.44
N LEU A 92 14.34 10.81 1.51
CA LEU A 92 13.99 9.40 1.43
C LEU A 92 12.50 9.24 1.09
N VAL A 93 12.22 8.60 -0.05
CA VAL A 93 10.86 8.32 -0.52
C VAL A 93 10.70 6.82 -0.71
N SER A 94 9.94 6.18 0.20
CA SER A 94 9.77 4.73 0.24
C SER A 94 8.46 4.33 0.94
N PHE A 95 7.89 3.19 0.57
CA PHE A 95 6.82 2.52 1.34
C PHE A 95 7.35 1.62 2.46
N ARG A 96 8.69 1.52 2.59
CA ARG A 96 9.37 0.80 3.67
C ARG A 96 10.19 1.79 4.48
N VAL A 97 10.15 1.61 5.80
CA VAL A 97 11.09 2.29 6.71
C VAL A 97 12.53 1.84 6.39
N PRO A 98 13.53 2.70 6.61
CA PRO A 98 14.94 2.30 6.57
C PRO A 98 15.25 1.12 7.48
N ASP A 99 16.31 0.39 7.14
CA ASP A 99 16.89 -0.57 8.07
C ASP A 99 17.43 0.17 9.29
N TYR A 100 17.22 -0.42 10.47
CA TYR A 100 17.72 0.14 11.73
C TYR A 100 19.24 0.20 11.73
N VAL A 101 19.78 1.36 12.11
CA VAL A 101 21.21 1.55 12.35
C VAL A 101 21.42 1.85 13.83
N GLU A 102 22.46 1.27 14.42
CA GLU A 102 22.81 1.49 15.83
C GLU A 102 23.16 2.97 16.06
N GLY A 103 22.28 3.70 16.74
CA GLY A 103 22.36 5.16 16.93
C GLY A 103 21.03 5.89 16.71
N ASP A 104 20.12 5.31 15.92
CA ASP A 104 18.84 5.94 15.51
C ASP A 104 17.95 6.35 16.71
N VAL A 105 17.99 5.59 17.81
CA VAL A 105 17.17 5.86 19.02
C VAL A 105 17.68 7.08 19.78
N THR A 106 18.99 7.28 19.83
CA THR A 106 19.62 8.38 20.57
C THR A 106 19.32 9.72 19.89
N GLU A 107 19.32 9.73 18.56
CA GLU A 107 19.01 10.92 17.76
C GLU A 107 17.53 11.33 17.89
N PHE A 108 16.60 10.36 17.89
CA PHE A 108 15.17 10.62 18.13
C PHE A 108 14.88 11.20 19.52
N ILE A 109 15.58 10.72 20.55
CA ILE A 109 15.42 11.22 21.92
C ILE A 109 15.93 12.66 22.04
N ASN A 110 17.09 12.96 21.45
CA ASN A 110 17.66 14.31 21.48
C ASN A 110 16.77 15.32 20.73
N GLN A 111 16.21 14.94 19.58
CA GLN A 111 15.31 15.79 18.81
C GLN A 111 13.98 16.11 19.54
N LYS A 112 13.56 15.25 20.48
CA LYS A 112 12.38 15.47 21.34
C LYS A 112 12.66 16.36 22.55
N LEU A 113 13.91 16.51 22.95
CA LEU A 113 14.33 17.32 24.11
C LEU A 113 14.67 18.76 23.74
N GLU A 114 14.79 19.07 22.44
CA GLU A 114 15.01 20.42 21.90
C GLU A 114 13.71 21.14 21.47
N LEU A 115 12.54 20.54 21.73
CA LEU A 115 11.19 21.10 21.55
C LEU A 115 10.51 21.34 22.91
#